data_AF-A0A2V9GDC0-F1
#
_entry.id   AF-A0A2V9GDC0-F1
#
_cell.length_a   1.000
_cell.length_b   1.000
_cell.length_c   1.000
_cell.angle_alpha   90.00
_cell.angle_beta   90.00
_cell.angle_gamma   90.00
#
_symmetry.space_group_name_H-M   'P 1'
#
loop_
_entity.id
_entity.type
_entity.pdbx_description
1 polymer ?
#
loop_
_entity_poly.entity_id
_entity_poly.type
_entity_poly.pdbx_seq_one_letter_code
_entity_poly.pdbx_strand_id
1 'polypeptide(L)' 'KFKCPCHGSGYDSEGVNFEGPAPRPMDRAHVELAPDGQIIVDTSRLYQWPKGQPSHFSDPGSFLQV' A
#
# COMPACT_ATOMS: atom_id res chain seq x y z
N LYS A 1 -8.43 -10.66 -0.85
CA LYS A 1 -9.20 -9.62 -1.56
C LYS A 1 -9.83 -8.70 -0.54
N PHE A 2 -9.60 -7.40 -0.66
CA PHE A 2 -10.26 -6.36 0.12
C PHE A 2 -11.35 -5.70 -0.73
N LYS A 3 -12.44 -5.25 -0.10
CA LYS A 3 -13.54 -4.57 -0.79
C LYS A 3 -13.91 -3.29 -0.04
N CYS A 4 -13.95 -2.17 -0.76
CA CYS A 4 -14.47 -0.91 -0.23
C CYS A 4 -16.01 -1.01 -0.11
N PRO A 5 -16.58 -0.80 1.08
CA PRO A 5 -18.02 -0.95 1.30
C PRO A 5 -18.85 0.16 0.62
N CYS A 6 -18.22 1.29 0.24
CA CYS A 6 -18.94 2.42 -0.34
C CYS A 6 -19.40 2.15 -1.78
N HIS A 7 -18.48 1.69 -2.65
CA HIS A 7 -18.75 1.56 -4.10
C HIS A 7 -18.18 0.26 -4.70
N GLY A 8 -17.75 -0.68 -3.87
CA GLY A 8 -17.30 -2.00 -4.33
C GLY A 8 -15.92 -2.03 -4.98
N SER A 9 -15.07 -1.02 -4.78
CA SER A 9 -13.66 -1.11 -5.23
C SER A 9 -12.97 -2.31 -4.60
N GLY A 10 -12.31 -3.15 -5.40
CA GLY A 10 -11.63 -4.34 -4.93
C GLY A 10 -10.12 -4.27 -5.12
N TYR A 11 -9.40 -4.82 -4.14
CA TYR A 11 -7.94 -4.82 -4.08
C TYR A 11 -7.41 -6.23 -3.76
N ASP A 12 -6.28 -6.61 -4.35
CA ASP A 12 -5.59 -7.86 -4.04
C ASP A 12 -4.84 -7.77 -2.69
N SER A 13 -4.04 -8.78 -2.33
CA SER A 13 -3.25 -8.76 -1.09
C SER A 13 -2.19 -7.66 -1.06
N GLU A 14 -1.75 -7.20 -2.23
CA GLU A 14 -0.73 -6.16 -2.39
C GLU A 14 -1.30 -4.75 -2.44
N GLY A 15 -2.63 -4.62 -2.37
CA GLY A 15 -3.35 -3.35 -2.46
C GLY A 15 -3.54 -2.85 -3.88
N VAL A 16 -3.29 -3.69 -4.91
CA VAL A 16 -3.52 -3.35 -6.31
C VAL A 16 -5.01 -3.44 -6.61
N ASN A 17 -5.56 -2.35 -7.13
CA ASN A 17 -6.97 -2.27 -7.51
C ASN A 17 -7.24 -3.11 -8.77
N PHE A 18 -8.36 -3.82 -8.79
CA PHE A 18 -8.74 -4.66 -9.95
C PHE A 18 -10.24 -4.63 -10.29
N GLU A 19 -11.11 -4.09 -9.43
CA GLU A 19 -12.54 -3.89 -9.70
C GLU A 19 -13.05 -2.61 -9.05
N GLY A 20 -14.18 -2.10 -9.54
CA GLY A 20 -14.84 -0.91 -9.02
C GLY A 20 -14.16 0.41 -9.39
N PRO A 21 -14.58 1.54 -8.80
CA PRO A 21 -14.21 2.88 -9.28
C PRO A 21 -12.82 3.38 -8.82
N ALA A 22 -12.09 2.62 -7.99
CA ALA A 22 -10.77 3.06 -7.52
C ALA A 22 -9.79 3.24 -8.71
N PRO A 23 -9.19 4.43 -8.89
CA PRO A 23 -8.43 4.75 -10.10
C PRO A 23 -6.98 4.23 -10.10
N ARG A 24 -6.47 3.78 -8.94
CA ARG A 24 -5.09 3.33 -8.72
C ARG A 24 -4.98 2.44 -7.47
N PRO A 25 -3.84 1.77 -7.25
CA PRO A 25 -3.55 1.02 -6.01
C PRO A 25 -3.58 1.90 -4.76
N MET A 26 -3.73 1.28 -3.58
CA MET A 26 -3.62 1.96 -2.28
C MET A 26 -2.17 2.41 -2.01
N ASP A 27 -1.96 3.52 -1.31
CA ASP A 27 -0.62 3.94 -0.91
C ASP A 27 -0.08 3.02 0.20
N ARG A 28 1.24 2.76 0.20
CA ARG A 28 1.92 2.08 1.31
C ARG A 28 2.54 3.11 2.23
N ALA A 29 2.33 2.99 3.54
CA ALA A 29 3.07 3.76 4.53
C ALA A 29 4.48 3.18 4.70
N HIS A 30 5.43 4.01 5.13
CA HIS A 30 6.73 3.50 5.55
C HIS A 30 6.57 2.60 6.76
N VAL A 31 7.20 1.42 6.70
CA VAL A 31 7.23 0.45 7.78
C VAL A 31 8.66 0.04 8.11
N GLU A 32 8.92 -0.09 9.40
CA GLU A 32 10.19 -0.59 9.93
C GLU A 32 9.97 -1.39 11.21
N LEU A 33 10.90 -2.29 11.52
CA LEU A 33 10.89 -3.06 12.76
C LEU A 33 11.67 -2.30 13.84
N ALA A 34 11.00 -1.96 14.93
CA ALA A 34 11.64 -1.39 16.10
C ALA A 34 12.54 -2.42 16.81
N PRO A 35 13.53 -1.98 17.61
CA PRO A 35 14.43 -2.89 18.33
C PRO A 35 13.73 -3.88 19.28
N ASP A 36 12.52 -3.54 19.74
CA ASP A 36 11.70 -4.36 20.63
C ASP A 36 10.73 -5.30 19.88
N GLY A 37 10.79 -5.33 18.55
CA GLY A 37 9.96 -6.17 17.69
C GLY A 37 8.61 -5.57 17.31
N GLN A 38 8.29 -4.34 17.73
CA GLN A 38 7.09 -3.65 17.27
C GLN A 38 7.26 -3.14 15.82
N ILE A 39 6.17 -3.04 15.08
CA ILE A 39 6.17 -2.43 13.74
C ILE A 39 5.84 -0.95 13.89
N ILE A 40 6.75 -0.10 13.42
CA ILE A 40 6.51 1.34 13.29
C ILE A 40 5.86 1.59 11.92
N VAL A 41 4.78 2.36 11.92
CA VAL A 41 4.06 2.76 10.69
C VAL A 41 4.07 4.28 10.59
N ASP A 42 4.86 4.82 9.68
CA ASP A 42 4.93 6.25 9.42
C ASP A 42 4.01 6.63 8.25
N THR A 43 2.85 7.19 8.59
CA THR A 43 1.82 7.62 7.63
C THR A 43 2.14 8.95 6.95
N SER A 44 3.19 9.67 7.39
CA SER A 44 3.66 10.89 6.74
C SER A 44 4.53 10.61 5.52
N ARG A 45 5.09 9.39 5.41
CA ARG A 45 5.91 8.94 4.29
C ARG A 45 5.19 7.83 3.52
N LEU A 46 4.69 8.18 2.33
CA LEU A 46 3.90 7.27 1.49
C LEU A 46 4.65 6.86 0.23
N TYR A 47 4.52 5.58 -0.15
CA TYR A 47 4.95 5.03 -1.42
C TYR A 47 3.73 4.84 -2.31
N GLN A 48 3.74 5.51 -3.46
CA GLN A 48 2.58 5.64 -4.32
C GLN A 48 2.79 4.91 -5.65
N TRP A 49 1.68 4.60 -6.30
CA TRP A 49 1.67 4.15 -7.69
C TRP A 49 0.64 4.98 -8.48
N PRO A 50 1.02 6.19 -8.94
CA PRO A 50 0.13 7.02 -9.76
C PRO A 50 -0.15 6.39 -11.13
N LYS A 51 -1.33 6.66 -11.69
CA LYS A 51 -1.72 6.14 -13.00
C LYS A 51 -0.74 6.59 -14.09
N GLY A 52 -0.17 5.63 -14.81
CA GLY A 52 0.78 5.88 -15.89
C GLY A 52 2.19 6.24 -15.42
N GLN A 53 2.48 6.15 -14.13
CA GLN A 53 3.81 6.36 -13.56
C GLN A 53 4.37 5.05 -12.99
N PRO A 54 5.70 4.95 -12.80
CA PRO A 54 6.30 3.82 -12.09
C PRO A 54 5.76 3.68 -10.66
N SER A 55 5.78 2.44 -10.16
CA SER A 55 5.43 2.13 -8.77
C SER A 55 6.63 2.35 -7.85
N HIS A 56 6.37 2.85 -6.65
CA HIS A 56 7.34 2.93 -5.55
C HIS A 56 7.23 1.76 -4.55
N PHE A 57 6.46 0.71 -4.86
CA PHE A 57 6.25 -0.43 -3.95
C PHE A 57 7.47 -1.36 -3.79
N SER A 58 8.54 -1.11 -4.54
CA SER A 58 9.82 -1.81 -4.38
C SER A 58 10.87 -0.98 -3.64
N ASP A 59 10.54 0.25 -3.27
CA ASP A 59 11.47 1.12 -2.57
C ASP A 59 11.67 0.63 -1.12
N PRO A 60 12.89 0.78 -0.55
CA PRO A 60 13.15 0.39 0.83
C PRO A 60 12.17 1.05 1.81
N GLY A 61 11.61 0.26 2.72
CA GLY A 61 10.62 0.71 3.72
C GLY A 61 9.16 0.67 3.23
N SER A 62 8.92 0.35 1.96
CA SER A 62 7.54 0.18 1.45
C SER A 62 6.89 -1.14 1.87
N PHE A 63 7.66 -2.08 2.41
CA PHE A 63 7.22 -3.32 3.05
C PHE A 63 8.35 -3.86 3.95
N LEU A 64 8.00 -4.73 4.90
CA LEU A 64 8.99 -5.50 5.65
C LEU A 64 9.30 -6.80 4.89
N GLN A 65 10.58 -7.06 4.62
CA GLN A 65 11.04 -8.36 4.16
C GLN A 65 11.13 -9.29 5.37
N VAL A 66 10.30 -10.33 5.39
CA VAL A 66 10.33 -11.41 6.39
C VAL A 66 10.95 -12.67 5.82
#